data_AF-A0A944AGD3-F1
#
_entry.id   AF-A0A944AGD3-F1
#
_cell.length_a   1.000
_cell.length_b   1.000
_cell.length_c   1.000
_cell.angle_alpha   90.00
_cell.angle_beta   90.00
_cell.angle_gamma   90.00
#
_symmetry.space_group_name_H-M   'P 1'
#
loop_
_entity.id
_entity.type
_entity.pdbx_description
1 polymer ?
#
loop_
_entity_poly.entity_id
_entity_poly.type
_entity_poly.pdbx_seq_one_letter_code
_entity_poly.pdbx_strand_id
1 'polypeptide(L)'
;MATGAKTKTKWFCTECGNESPKWMGRCPACGAWNTMVEESVATGKKEKQSCVSSGRKPEPLSNIDFSEEQRRSLHNAELDRLLGGGIVEGSLVLIGGEPGIGKSTLSLQIPLSCPELKTLYVTGEESAKQVKLRANRLGGESG
;
A
#
# COMPACT_ATOMS: atom_id res chain seq x y z
N MET A 1 21.46 -4.76 16.84
CA MET A 1 22.78 -4.50 16.23
C MET A 1 22.63 -3.34 15.25
N ALA A 2 23.40 -2.27 15.45
CA ALA A 2 23.24 -0.98 14.77
C ALA A 2 23.55 -1.07 13.27
N THR A 3 22.62 -0.64 12.42
CA THR A 3 22.88 -0.43 10.99
C THR A 3 23.59 0.91 10.80
N GLY A 4 24.91 0.86 10.59
CA GLY A 4 25.76 2.03 10.39
C GLY A 4 25.34 2.84 9.17
N ALA A 5 25.09 4.14 9.38
CA ALA A 5 24.98 5.09 8.29
C ALA A 5 26.33 5.16 7.57
N LYS A 6 26.36 4.81 6.28
CA LYS A 6 27.57 5.01 5.46
C LYS A 6 27.70 6.50 5.17
N THR A 7 28.50 7.20 5.98
CA THR A 7 28.91 8.58 5.73
C THR A 7 29.61 8.62 4.37
N LYS A 8 29.00 9.29 3.38
CA LYS A 8 29.65 9.54 2.10
C LYS A 8 30.48 10.82 2.25
N THR A 9 31.79 10.66 2.27
CA THR A 9 32.73 11.76 2.32
C THR A 9 32.78 12.47 0.97
N LYS A 10 32.74 13.81 0.96
CA LYS A 10 33.07 14.63 -0.20
C LYS A 10 34.21 15.59 0.16
N TRP A 11 34.99 15.97 -0.84
CA TRP A 11 36.12 16.87 -0.73
C TRP A 11 35.80 18.17 -1.47
N PHE A 12 36.00 19.31 -0.83
CA PHE A 12 35.70 20.63 -1.38
C PHE A 12 36.98 21.46 -1.51
N CYS A 13 37.15 22.14 -2.64
CA CYS A 13 38.27 23.06 -2.84
C CYS A 13 37.97 24.41 -2.20
N THR A 14 38.76 24.86 -1.21
CA THR A 14 38.58 26.18 -0.58
C THR A 14 38.81 27.36 -1.54
N GLU A 15 39.52 27.15 -2.64
CA GLU A 15 39.89 28.22 -3.57
C GLU A 15 38.84 28.48 -4.66
N CYS A 16 38.19 27.44 -5.17
CA CYS A 16 37.26 27.54 -6.30
C CYS A 16 35.90 26.89 -6.06
N GLY A 17 35.72 26.25 -4.90
CA GLY A 17 34.50 25.58 -4.51
C GLY A 17 34.17 24.29 -5.25
N ASN A 18 35.11 23.73 -5.99
CA ASN A 18 34.88 22.47 -6.69
C ASN A 18 34.79 21.27 -5.73
N GLU A 19 33.77 20.44 -5.91
CA GLU A 19 33.56 19.21 -5.15
C GLU A 19 34.17 17.98 -5.86
N SER A 20 34.70 17.03 -5.08
CA SER A 20 35.17 15.75 -5.57
C SER A 20 34.83 14.62 -4.60
N PRO A 21 34.46 13.42 -5.08
CA PRO A 21 34.18 12.27 -4.21
C PRO A 21 35.43 11.61 -3.62
N LYS A 22 36.64 12.00 -4.03
CA LYS A 22 37.91 11.43 -3.55
C LYS A 22 38.98 12.53 -3.45
N TRP A 23 39.88 12.42 -2.46
CA TRP A 23 41.03 13.32 -2.37
C TRP A 23 42.02 13.07 -3.50
N MET A 24 42.47 14.15 -4.14
CA MET A 24 43.40 14.06 -5.27
C MET A 24 44.67 14.91 -5.09
N GLY A 25 44.88 15.54 -3.92
CA GLY A 25 46.04 16.41 -3.62
C GLY A 25 46.08 17.73 -4.39
N ARG A 26 45.62 17.73 -5.65
CA ARG A 26 45.47 18.87 -6.55
C ARG A 26 44.01 19.00 -6.99
N CYS A 27 43.46 20.22 -6.94
CA CYS A 27 42.11 20.48 -7.41
C CYS A 27 42.03 20.32 -8.94
N PRO A 28 41.08 19.53 -9.48
CA PRO A 28 40.95 19.33 -10.93
C PRO A 28 40.40 20.56 -11.67
N ALA A 29 39.75 21.49 -10.97
CA ALA A 29 39.14 22.68 -11.57
C ALA A 29 40.10 23.88 -11.61
N CYS A 30 40.77 24.20 -10.51
CA CYS A 30 41.67 25.36 -10.44
C CYS A 30 43.16 25.00 -10.43
N GLY A 31 43.51 23.71 -10.32
CA GLY A 31 44.90 23.25 -10.33
C GLY A 31 45.69 23.55 -9.05
N ALA A 32 45.08 24.17 -8.04
CA ALA A 32 45.71 24.47 -6.75
C ALA A 32 46.01 23.18 -5.97
N TRP A 33 47.12 23.18 -5.23
CA TRP A 33 47.59 22.07 -4.42
C TRP A 33 47.17 22.24 -2.96
N ASN A 34 46.84 21.15 -2.28
CA ASN A 34 46.48 21.10 -0.85
C ASN A 34 45.29 21.97 -0.43
N THR A 35 44.43 22.39 -1.36
CA THR A 35 43.22 23.19 -1.08
C THR A 35 41.95 22.36 -0.94
N MET A 36 42.04 21.03 -1.08
CA MET A 36 40.89 20.12 -0.95
C MET A 36 40.68 19.73 0.51
N VAL A 37 39.60 20.20 1.12
CA VAL A 37 39.21 19.94 2.51
C VAL A 37 38.08 18.92 2.56
N GLU A 38 38.10 18.04 3.56
CA GLU A 38 37.09 17.01 3.77
C GLU A 38 35.84 17.60 4.45
N GLU A 39 34.66 17.42 3.84
CA GLU A 39 33.39 17.75 4.47
C GLU A 39 32.49 16.51 4.50
N SER A 40 32.06 16.12 5.71
CA SER A 40 31.16 15.00 5.91
C SER A 40 29.75 15.42 5.54
N VAL A 41 29.28 15.06 4.35
CA VAL A 41 27.89 15.29 3.97
C VAL A 41 27.01 14.27 4.69
N ALA A 42 26.30 14.74 5.72
CA ALA A 42 25.19 14.00 6.30
C ALA A 42 24.11 13.87 5.21
N THR A 43 24.13 12.76 4.48
CA THR A 43 23.03 12.40 3.60
C THR A 43 21.80 12.19 4.47
N GLY A 44 20.95 13.22 4.54
CA GLY A 44 19.60 13.10 5.08
C GLY A 44 18.94 11.89 4.44
N LYS A 45 18.37 11.01 5.26
CA LYS A 45 17.67 9.81 4.79
C LYS A 45 16.63 10.26 3.76
N LYS A 46 16.86 9.98 2.48
CA LYS A 46 15.74 9.86 1.54
C LYS A 46 14.90 8.72 2.08
N GLU A 47 13.71 9.05 2.58
CA GLU A 47 12.70 8.06 2.92
C GLU A 47 12.47 7.21 1.67
N LYS A 48 13.08 6.03 1.66
CA LYS A 48 12.63 4.97 0.79
C LYS A 48 11.21 4.69 1.28
N GLN A 49 10.21 4.97 0.45
CA GLN A 49 8.88 4.42 0.63
C GLN A 49 9.06 2.92 0.76
N SER A 50 9.06 2.43 2.00
CA SER A 50 9.06 1.01 2.28
C SER A 50 7.74 0.50 1.74
N CYS A 51 7.82 -0.45 0.81
CA CYS A 51 6.72 -1.39 0.62
C CYS A 51 6.28 -1.85 2.00
N VAL A 52 4.97 -1.81 2.26
CA VAL A 52 4.39 -2.23 3.53
C VAL A 52 4.76 -3.70 3.74
N SER A 53 5.86 -3.95 4.44
CA SER A 53 6.17 -5.28 4.93
C SER A 53 5.22 -5.50 6.08
N SER A 54 4.15 -6.26 5.83
CA SER A 54 3.30 -6.80 6.89
C SER A 54 4.24 -7.36 7.96
N GLY A 55 4.23 -6.78 9.16
CA GLY A 55 5.25 -6.97 10.20
C GLY A 55 5.29 -8.37 10.83
N ARG A 56 4.80 -9.39 10.13
CA ARG A 56 4.68 -10.75 10.62
C ARG A 56 6.02 -11.46 10.46
N LYS A 57 6.61 -11.85 11.59
CA LYS A 57 7.84 -12.64 11.62
C LYS A 57 7.49 -14.12 11.39
N PRO A 58 8.39 -14.92 10.79
CA PRO A 58 8.20 -16.36 10.73
C PRO A 58 8.04 -16.94 12.14
N GLU A 59 6.99 -17.73 12.36
CA GLU A 59 6.70 -18.40 13.61
C GLU A 59 6.41 -19.89 13.36
N PRO A 60 6.80 -20.80 14.28
CA PRO A 60 6.46 -22.21 14.16
C PRO A 60 4.95 -22.42 14.25
N LEU A 61 4.43 -23.42 13.52
CA LEU A 61 2.99 -23.72 13.46
C LEU A 61 2.34 -23.91 14.84
N SER A 62 3.08 -24.43 15.82
CA SER A 62 2.61 -24.62 17.20
C SER A 62 2.28 -23.32 17.94
N ASN A 63 2.82 -22.19 17.46
CA ASN A 63 2.67 -20.88 18.10
C ASN A 63 1.71 -19.97 17.31
N ILE A 64 1.03 -20.49 16.28
CA ILE A 64 0.01 -19.75 15.56
C ILE A 64 -1.26 -19.74 16.42
N ASP A 65 -1.66 -18.56 16.87
CA ASP A 65 -2.92 -18.38 17.58
C ASP A 65 -4.11 -18.64 16.64
N PHE A 66 -5.09 -19.39 17.15
CA PHE A 66 -6.36 -19.66 16.45
C PHE A 66 -7.42 -18.57 16.69
N SER A 67 -7.01 -17.35 17.06
CA SER A 67 -7.96 -16.27 17.33
C SER A 67 -8.87 -16.06 16.13
N GLU A 68 -10.18 -16.25 16.33
CA GLU A 68 -11.16 -16.06 15.27
C GLU A 68 -11.12 -14.59 14.81
N GLU A 69 -10.89 -14.39 13.51
CA GLU A 69 -10.98 -13.05 12.92
C GLU A 69 -12.43 -12.57 13.01
N GLN A 70 -12.63 -11.28 13.33
CA GLN A 70 -13.96 -10.71 13.42
C GLN A 70 -14.63 -10.73 12.04
N ARG A 71 -15.63 -11.60 11.90
CA ARG A 71 -16.47 -11.71 10.71
C ARG A 71 -17.71 -10.84 10.86
N ARG A 72 -18.04 -10.12 9.79
CA ARG A 72 -19.29 -9.36 9.64
C ARG A 72 -20.22 -10.12 8.72
N SER A 73 -21.41 -10.45 9.22
CA SER A 73 -22.49 -10.98 8.38
C SER A 73 -22.88 -9.95 7.33
N LEU A 74 -23.18 -10.43 6.13
CA LEU A 74 -23.65 -9.62 5.00
C LEU A 74 -25.19 -9.65 4.88
N HIS A 75 -25.90 -10.12 5.92
CA HIS A 75 -27.36 -10.30 5.93
C HIS A 75 -27.92 -11.13 4.77
N ASN A 76 -27.06 -11.98 4.18
CA ASN A 76 -27.41 -12.92 3.14
C ASN A 76 -26.84 -14.29 3.54
N ALA A 77 -27.74 -15.20 3.92
CA ALA A 77 -27.34 -16.50 4.46
C ALA A 77 -26.48 -17.32 3.50
N GLU A 78 -26.76 -17.28 2.20
CA GLU A 78 -25.97 -18.01 1.20
C GLU A 78 -24.60 -17.36 1.00
N LEU A 79 -24.53 -16.03 0.94
CA LEU A 79 -23.26 -15.33 0.80
C LEU A 79 -22.38 -15.49 2.05
N ASP A 80 -22.96 -15.40 3.24
CA ASP A 80 -22.24 -15.64 4.48
C ASP A 80 -21.72 -17.07 4.54
N ARG A 81 -22.54 -18.07 4.13
CA ARG A 81 -22.09 -19.45 4.02
C ARG A 81 -20.92 -19.62 3.06
N LEU A 82 -20.96 -18.96 1.89
CA LEU A 82 -19.86 -18.99 0.92
C LEU A 82 -18.57 -18.33 1.45
N LEU A 83 -18.70 -17.30 2.29
CA LEU A 83 -17.56 -16.60 2.90
C LEU A 83 -17.08 -17.25 4.22
N GLY A 84 -17.75 -18.29 4.70
CA GLY A 84 -17.41 -18.96 5.97
C GLY A 84 -17.91 -18.24 7.21
N GLY A 85 -19.12 -17.66 7.14
CA GLY A 85 -19.79 -16.94 8.23
C GLY A 85 -19.84 -15.41 8.05
N GLY A 86 -19.39 -14.88 6.90
CA GLY A 86 -19.38 -13.45 6.61
C GLY A 86 -18.01 -12.93 6.18
N ILE A 87 -17.93 -11.62 5.91
CA ILE A 87 -16.70 -10.95 5.45
C ILE A 87 -15.75 -10.67 6.61
N VAL A 88 -14.46 -10.84 6.38
CA VAL A 88 -13.39 -10.53 7.33
C VAL A 88 -12.85 -9.12 7.06
N GLU A 89 -12.62 -8.33 8.12
CA GLU A 89 -12.02 -7.00 7.96
C GLU A 89 -10.56 -7.07 7.45
N GLY A 90 -10.22 -6.23 6.47
CA GLY A 90 -8.89 -6.25 5.84
C GLY A 90 -8.65 -7.41 4.88
N SER A 91 -9.67 -8.22 4.57
CA SER A 91 -9.58 -9.29 3.59
C SER A 91 -9.81 -8.80 2.15
N LEU A 92 -9.35 -9.60 1.18
CA LEU A 92 -9.62 -9.42 -0.24
C LEU A 92 -10.39 -10.63 -0.76
N VAL A 93 -11.58 -10.40 -1.32
CA VAL A 93 -12.43 -11.44 -1.92
C VAL A 93 -12.49 -11.23 -3.43
N LEU A 94 -12.18 -12.28 -4.19
CA LEU A 94 -12.29 -12.28 -5.66
C LEU A 94 -13.56 -13.01 -6.10
N ILE A 95 -14.44 -12.32 -6.83
CA ILE A 95 -15.65 -12.90 -7.42
C ILE A 95 -15.39 -13.21 -8.90
N GLY A 96 -15.18 -14.48 -9.22
CA GLY A 96 -14.97 -14.99 -10.58
C GLY A 96 -16.24 -15.61 -11.19
N GLY A 97 -16.27 -15.75 -12.52
CA GLY A 97 -17.37 -16.41 -13.24
C GLY A 97 -17.56 -15.86 -14.66
N GLU A 98 -18.38 -16.55 -15.45
CA GLU A 98 -18.65 -16.19 -16.86
C GLU A 98 -19.29 -14.79 -17.00
N PRO A 99 -19.09 -14.09 -18.13
CA PRO A 99 -19.81 -12.87 -18.43
C PRO A 99 -21.33 -13.10 -18.34
N GLY A 100 -22.06 -12.20 -17.68
CA GLY A 100 -23.52 -12.33 -17.54
C GLY A 100 -24.02 -13.22 -16.38
N ILE A 101 -23.16 -13.96 -15.68
CA ILE A 101 -23.58 -14.82 -14.54
C ILE A 101 -24.10 -14.03 -13.31
N GLY A 102 -23.98 -12.70 -13.32
CA GLY A 102 -24.50 -11.84 -12.26
C GLY A 102 -23.47 -11.39 -11.21
N LYS A 103 -22.16 -11.46 -11.48
CA LYS A 103 -21.09 -11.00 -10.56
C LYS A 103 -21.31 -9.58 -10.03
N SER A 104 -21.58 -8.63 -10.92
CA SER A 104 -21.82 -7.23 -10.54
C SER A 104 -23.16 -7.07 -9.80
N THR A 105 -24.15 -7.93 -10.07
CA THR A 105 -25.43 -7.94 -9.34
C THR A 105 -25.19 -8.40 -7.90
N LEU A 106 -24.46 -9.49 -7.70
CA LEU A 106 -24.11 -10.00 -6.38
C LEU A 106 -23.28 -8.98 -5.60
N SER A 107 -22.26 -8.38 -6.23
CA SER A 107 -21.44 -7.33 -5.62
C SER A 107 -22.27 -6.11 -5.20
N LEU A 108 -23.23 -5.69 -6.02
CA LEU A 108 -24.12 -4.58 -5.70
C LEU A 108 -25.13 -4.91 -4.60
N GLN A 109 -25.55 -6.18 -4.45
CA GLN A 109 -26.45 -6.59 -3.36
C GLN A 109 -25.82 -6.49 -1.97
N ILE A 110 -24.49 -6.59 -1.85
CA ILE A 110 -23.77 -6.51 -0.58
C ILE A 110 -24.05 -5.17 0.15
N PRO A 111 -23.75 -4.00 -0.42
CA PRO A 111 -24.05 -2.73 0.24
C PRO A 111 -25.54 -2.46 0.43
N LEU A 112 -26.39 -3.03 -0.41
CA LEU A 112 -27.85 -2.87 -0.29
C LEU A 112 -28.43 -3.70 0.86
N SER A 113 -27.84 -4.85 1.16
CA SER A 113 -28.28 -5.73 2.25
C SER A 113 -27.69 -5.31 3.61
N CYS A 114 -26.65 -4.48 3.61
CA CYS A 114 -25.94 -4.03 4.80
C CYS A 114 -25.76 -2.50 4.80
N PRO A 115 -26.84 -1.72 5.00
CA PRO A 115 -26.77 -0.26 5.00
C PRO A 115 -25.85 0.33 6.10
N GLU A 116 -25.58 -0.43 7.16
CA GLU A 116 -24.64 -0.07 8.22
C GLU A 116 -23.16 -0.09 7.77
N LEU A 117 -22.84 -0.73 6.64
CA LEU A 117 -21.51 -0.75 6.05
C LEU A 117 -21.30 0.47 5.16
N LYS A 118 -20.40 1.36 5.57
CA LYS A 118 -19.90 2.45 4.72
C LYS A 118 -19.19 1.86 3.51
N THR A 119 -19.86 1.86 2.36
CA THR A 119 -19.38 1.20 1.15
C THR A 119 -19.05 2.20 0.05
N LEU A 120 -17.90 2.00 -0.61
CA LEU A 120 -17.53 2.70 -1.83
C LEU A 120 -17.60 1.71 -3.01
N TYR A 121 -18.58 1.87 -3.87
CA TYR A 121 -18.72 1.06 -5.08
C TYR A 121 -18.00 1.72 -6.25
N VAL A 122 -16.92 1.11 -6.75
CA VAL A 122 -16.10 1.62 -7.85
C VAL A 122 -16.32 0.76 -9.09
N THR A 123 -16.60 1.40 -10.23
CA THR A 123 -16.74 0.72 -11.53
C THR A 123 -16.20 1.60 -12.66
N GLY A 124 -15.59 0.97 -13.66
CA GLY A 124 -15.21 1.60 -14.93
C GLY A 124 -16.02 1.12 -16.13
N GLU A 125 -16.82 0.04 -15.98
CA GLU A 125 -17.60 -0.54 -17.08
C GLU A 125 -19.02 0.05 -17.18
N GLU A 126 -19.57 0.54 -16.07
CA GLU A 126 -20.94 1.04 -16.01
C GLU A 126 -20.99 2.50 -15.55
N SER A 127 -21.93 3.28 -16.09
CA SER A 127 -22.18 4.63 -15.61
C SER A 127 -22.93 4.63 -14.27
N ALA A 128 -22.77 5.71 -13.48
CA ALA A 128 -23.47 5.88 -12.21
C ALA A 128 -25.01 5.78 -12.35
N LYS A 129 -25.57 6.26 -13.48
CA LYS A 129 -27.01 6.14 -13.78
C LYS A 129 -27.45 4.69 -13.94
N GLN A 130 -26.65 3.87 -14.64
CA GLN A 130 -26.94 2.44 -14.81
C GLN A 130 -26.87 1.69 -13.49
N VAL A 131 -25.85 1.97 -12.67
CA VAL A 131 -25.72 1.39 -11.33
C VAL A 131 -26.93 1.75 -10.47
N LYS A 132 -27.35 3.03 -10.45
CA LYS A 132 -28.53 3.48 -9.70
C LYS A 132 -29.81 2.76 -10.14
N LEU A 133 -30.03 2.62 -11.45
CA LEU A 133 -31.21 1.92 -11.97
C LEU A 133 -31.24 0.44 -11.54
N ARG A 134 -30.08 -0.22 -11.52
CA ARG A 134 -29.95 -1.61 -11.04
C ARG A 134 -30.18 -1.70 -9.54
N ALA A 135 -29.59 -0.80 -8.75
CA ALA A 135 -29.77 -0.77 -7.30
C ALA A 135 -31.25 -0.63 -6.91
N ASN A 136 -31.99 0.26 -7.60
CA ASN A 136 -33.43 0.43 -7.37
C ASN A 136 -34.22 -0.87 -7.62
N ARG A 137 -33.86 -1.67 -8.63
CA ARG A 137 -34.52 -2.96 -8.91
C ARG A 137 -34.22 -4.03 -7.85
N LEU A 138 -33.08 -3.91 -7.18
CA LEU A 138 -32.62 -4.85 -6.16
C LEU A 138 -33.13 -4.48 -4.76
N GLY A 139 -34.02 -3.48 -4.63
CA GLY A 139 -34.56 -3.05 -3.35
C GLY A 139 -33.71 -2.00 -2.63
N GLY A 140 -32.74 -1.38 -3.32
CA GLY A 140 -32.06 -0.21 -2.80
C GLY A 140 -33.02 0.98 -2.78
N GLU A 141 -33.59 1.28 -1.62
CA GLU A 141 -34.36 2.51 -1.45
C GLU A 141 -33.41 3.70 -1.60
N SER A 142 -33.87 4.70 -2.36
CA SER A 142 -33.07 5.88 -2.70
C SER A 142 -32.69 6.64 -1.44
N GLY A 143 -31.41 6.55 -1.06
CA GLY A 143 -30.72 7.63 -0.34
C GLY A 143 -30.50 8.84 -1.24
#